data_AF-A0A660T151-F1
#
_entry.id   AF-A0A660T151-F1
#
_cell.length_a   1.000
_cell.length_b   1.000
_cell.length_c   1.000
_cell.angle_alpha   90.00
_cell.angle_beta   90.00
_cell.angle_gamma   90.00
#
_symmetry.space_group_name_H-M   'P 1'
#
loop_
_entity.id
_entity.type
_entity.pdbx_description
1 polymer ?
#
loop_
_entity_poly.entity_id
_entity_poly.type
_entity_poly.pdbx_seq_one_letter_code
_entity_poly.pdbx_strand_id
1 'polypeptide(L)'
;MFLMRYVFSIMLLFLVVHFSGADPSDIESDMNLFLSFGSRADGTDGENEALNYIADKLKEMDIGFKRQLLNTEKRGHSFSQNIIAEIPGTSEGQFIIAAPIDGGAFSTALLLELAKVFKENPPKNSVSLIFLGAEEGESDFHPYGSRIASESFKRENNIFAIYLEGELPPQTWQLKIGGNGKVAPYWFVKKLTSVLFSDFIPFRLRGTDIQVARLGIQGEIGPLQSWLDSNIPTILLKGSGTLNNAEGDRQIKNLIKAFLDLDKGLEVIPKTKESIYIFLRLFPGDIPRIIPELPYVSVFLGISALLLFIILLRFRDVRLNMRRLSQYWWAWPLLFVIVFVFFFLSTLIVEETLLLADFPDIWVHAPGTFVFFKIVIAATLSLNFILITRGLPLPRSPHFYSYAAIVTSGLASLVFTAMDITITAYSLWTIINMMLFTASRNIRRKTFFLLLSIVPSFMGLLVIIREPYSTVIKSLLLSRISGSLVLTLLIFPIILAFTSLSYWRLHYDRTRYSVLTPAATFTLSLSSIITLFWILSLNPYSEKNPQPLKIIDSINLVFNERQLEISSPGPIGNAELFLDGNTYPLEN
;
A
#
# COMPACT_ATOMS: atom_id res chain seq x y z
N MET A 1 38.71 1.86 -44.87
CA MET A 1 38.77 0.72 -43.93
C MET A 1 38.23 1.03 -42.51
N PHE A 2 37.94 2.29 -42.16
CA PHE A 2 37.29 2.65 -40.87
C PHE A 2 35.75 2.80 -40.95
N LEU A 3 35.20 3.03 -42.14
CA LEU A 3 33.75 3.18 -42.35
C LEU A 3 32.99 1.83 -42.39
N MET A 4 33.68 0.74 -42.76
CA MET A 4 33.08 -0.59 -42.90
C MET A 4 32.82 -1.28 -41.54
N ARG A 5 33.48 -0.84 -40.46
CA ARG A 5 33.27 -1.38 -39.10
C ARG A 5 32.01 -0.85 -38.41
N TYR A 6 31.57 0.35 -38.77
CA TYR A 6 30.33 0.94 -38.24
C TYR A 6 29.09 0.45 -38.97
N VAL A 7 29.17 0.23 -40.29
CA VAL A 7 28.07 -0.39 -41.04
C VAL A 7 27.85 -1.83 -40.60
N PHE A 8 28.92 -2.57 -40.27
CA PHE A 8 28.79 -3.92 -39.69
C PHE A 8 28.27 -3.90 -38.24
N SER A 9 28.58 -2.88 -37.43
CA SER A 9 28.00 -2.75 -36.07
C SER A 9 26.54 -2.32 -36.07
N ILE A 10 26.09 -1.56 -37.08
CA ILE A 10 24.69 -1.15 -37.22
C ILE A 10 23.85 -2.28 -37.85
N MET A 11 24.41 -3.08 -38.77
CA MET A 11 23.73 -4.30 -39.25
C MET A 11 23.68 -5.41 -38.19
N LEU A 12 24.66 -5.50 -37.27
CA LEU A 12 24.59 -6.47 -36.16
C LEU A 12 23.60 -6.04 -35.07
N LEU A 13 23.22 -4.76 -35.00
CA LEU A 13 22.16 -4.26 -34.13
C LEU A 13 20.75 -4.53 -34.68
N PHE A 14 20.65 -4.96 -35.96
CA PHE A 14 19.41 -5.34 -36.62
C PHE A 14 19.21 -6.85 -36.76
N LEU A 15 20.10 -7.65 -36.17
CA LEU A 15 19.84 -9.06 -35.92
C LEU A 15 19.00 -9.17 -34.63
N VAL A 16 17.80 -8.59 -34.71
CA VAL A 16 16.66 -9.03 -33.92
C VAL A 16 16.52 -10.49 -34.30
N VAL A 17 17.00 -11.37 -33.41
CA VAL A 17 16.59 -12.77 -33.39
C VAL A 17 15.07 -12.71 -33.52
N HIS A 18 14.54 -13.12 -34.67
CA HIS A 18 13.14 -13.41 -34.82
C HIS A 18 12.86 -14.51 -33.80
N PHE A 19 12.43 -14.07 -32.61
CA PHE A 19 11.88 -14.94 -31.61
C PHE A 19 10.60 -15.48 -32.23
N SER A 20 10.72 -16.66 -32.85
CA SER A 20 9.56 -17.46 -33.25
C SER A 20 9.05 -18.07 -31.96
N GLY A 21 8.09 -17.42 -31.31
CA GLY A 21 7.64 -17.91 -30.00
C GLY A 21 6.66 -16.99 -29.27
N ALA A 22 5.80 -16.27 -29.99
CA ALA A 22 4.56 -15.73 -29.44
C ALA A 22 3.74 -15.13 -30.58
N ASP A 23 2.55 -15.66 -30.84
CA ASP A 23 1.58 -15.00 -31.71
C ASP A 23 0.54 -14.30 -30.82
N PRO A 24 0.54 -12.95 -30.71
CA PRO A 24 -0.45 -12.22 -29.93
C PRO A 24 -1.90 -12.56 -30.32
N SER A 25 -2.10 -13.03 -31.56
CA SER A 25 -3.40 -13.49 -32.04
C SER A 25 -3.91 -14.75 -31.34
N ASP A 26 -3.01 -15.65 -30.87
CA ASP A 26 -3.40 -16.85 -30.10
C ASP A 26 -3.94 -16.43 -28.72
N ILE A 27 -3.27 -15.49 -28.03
CA ILE A 27 -3.72 -14.95 -26.74
C ILE A 27 -5.05 -14.21 -26.88
N GLU A 28 -5.21 -13.40 -27.93
CA GLU A 28 -6.46 -12.69 -28.18
C GLU A 28 -7.62 -13.66 -28.46
N SER A 29 -7.36 -14.72 -29.23
CA SER A 29 -8.34 -15.78 -29.51
C SER A 29 -8.78 -16.50 -28.24
N ASP A 30 -7.82 -16.97 -27.43
CA ASP A 30 -8.12 -17.68 -26.17
C ASP A 30 -8.85 -16.76 -25.18
N MET A 31 -8.41 -15.51 -25.06
CA MET A 31 -9.07 -14.52 -24.20
C MET A 31 -10.52 -14.27 -24.62
N ASN A 32 -10.78 -14.06 -25.91
CA ASN A 32 -12.13 -13.85 -26.42
C ASN A 32 -13.02 -15.08 -26.20
N LEU A 33 -12.46 -16.28 -26.30
CA LEU A 33 -13.17 -17.51 -25.99
C LEU A 33 -13.51 -17.59 -24.50
N PHE A 34 -12.56 -17.31 -23.60
CA PHE A 34 -12.84 -17.27 -22.16
C PHE A 34 -13.95 -16.28 -21.83
N LEU A 35 -13.93 -15.08 -22.42
CA LEU A 35 -14.97 -14.07 -22.25
C LEU A 35 -16.35 -14.54 -22.76
N SER A 36 -16.38 -15.46 -23.72
CA SER A 36 -17.63 -16.00 -24.27
C SER A 36 -18.33 -17.03 -23.37
N PHE A 37 -17.62 -17.64 -22.42
CA PHE A 37 -18.17 -18.64 -21.49
C PHE A 37 -19.10 -18.04 -20.40
N GLY A 38 -19.29 -16.72 -20.39
CA GLY A 38 -20.11 -16.04 -19.39
C GLY A 38 -19.41 -15.95 -18.02
N SER A 39 -20.18 -16.10 -16.94
CA SER A 39 -19.61 -16.07 -15.59
C SER A 39 -18.76 -17.31 -15.33
N ARG A 40 -17.50 -17.10 -14.96
CA ARG A 40 -16.53 -18.16 -14.60
C ARG A 40 -16.31 -18.24 -13.08
N ALA A 41 -17.29 -17.80 -12.29
CA ALA A 41 -17.25 -17.89 -10.82
C ALA A 41 -17.33 -19.35 -10.34
N ASP A 42 -17.01 -19.59 -9.07
CA ASP A 42 -17.01 -20.92 -8.44
C ASP A 42 -18.32 -21.68 -8.70
N GLY A 43 -18.20 -22.84 -9.37
CA GLY A 43 -19.28 -23.80 -9.59
C GLY A 43 -20.20 -23.48 -10.77
N THR A 44 -19.88 -22.48 -11.60
CA THR A 44 -20.68 -22.17 -12.80
C THR A 44 -20.35 -23.10 -13.98
N ASP A 45 -21.28 -23.18 -14.93
CA ASP A 45 -21.02 -23.90 -16.20
C ASP A 45 -19.85 -23.27 -16.97
N GLY A 46 -19.74 -21.94 -16.96
CA GLY A 46 -18.64 -21.22 -17.62
C GLY A 46 -17.26 -21.52 -17.03
N GLU A 47 -17.16 -21.75 -15.72
CA GLU A 47 -15.92 -22.20 -15.09
C GLU A 47 -15.55 -23.62 -15.57
N ASN A 48 -16.52 -24.54 -15.60
CA ASN A 48 -16.30 -25.91 -16.08
C ASN A 48 -15.88 -25.95 -17.56
N GLU A 49 -16.51 -25.13 -18.41
CA GLU A 49 -16.12 -24.97 -19.81
C GLU A 49 -14.69 -24.45 -19.94
N ALA A 50 -14.31 -23.42 -19.16
CA ALA A 50 -12.95 -22.88 -19.14
C ALA A 50 -11.92 -23.94 -18.69
N LEU A 51 -12.19 -24.67 -17.62
CA LEU A 51 -11.31 -25.74 -17.12
C LEU A 51 -11.13 -26.87 -18.14
N ASN A 52 -12.20 -27.24 -18.84
CA ASN A 52 -12.14 -28.26 -19.89
C ASN A 52 -11.34 -27.77 -21.10
N TYR A 53 -11.57 -26.53 -21.54
CA TYR A 53 -10.79 -25.92 -22.61
C TYR A 53 -9.29 -25.86 -22.30
N ILE A 54 -8.92 -25.40 -21.10
CA ILE A 54 -7.52 -25.35 -20.63
C ILE A 54 -6.90 -26.75 -20.66
N ALA A 55 -7.60 -27.75 -20.12
CA ALA A 55 -7.10 -29.12 -20.10
C ALA A 55 -6.88 -29.68 -21.51
N ASP A 56 -7.80 -29.41 -22.44
CA ASP A 56 -7.70 -29.90 -23.81
C ASP A 56 -6.57 -29.19 -24.58
N LYS A 57 -6.39 -27.88 -24.38
CA LYS A 57 -5.23 -27.14 -24.92
C LYS A 57 -3.90 -27.70 -24.41
N LEU A 58 -3.80 -27.99 -23.11
CA LEU A 58 -2.59 -28.59 -22.54
C LEU A 58 -2.32 -30.01 -23.11
N LYS A 59 -3.37 -30.81 -23.38
CA LYS A 59 -3.22 -32.10 -24.08
C LYS A 59 -2.78 -31.93 -25.52
N GLU A 60 -3.36 -30.98 -26.27
CA GLU A 60 -2.95 -30.67 -27.65
C GLU A 60 -1.47 -30.28 -27.72
N MET A 61 -1.00 -29.54 -26.71
CA MET A 61 0.39 -29.16 -26.55
C MET A 61 1.27 -30.28 -25.98
N ASP A 62 0.72 -31.45 -25.62
CA ASP A 62 1.44 -32.57 -24.98
C ASP A 62 2.19 -32.12 -23.70
N ILE A 63 1.51 -31.33 -22.87
CA ILE A 63 2.00 -30.88 -21.56
C ILE A 63 1.30 -31.67 -20.46
N GLY A 64 2.06 -32.26 -19.55
CA GLY A 64 1.52 -32.97 -18.39
C GLY A 64 0.83 -32.00 -17.43
N PHE A 65 -0.40 -32.32 -17.03
CA PHE A 65 -1.15 -31.53 -16.05
C PHE A 65 -1.93 -32.42 -15.08
N LYS A 66 -2.23 -31.85 -13.91
CA LYS A 66 -3.04 -32.46 -12.86
C LYS A 66 -4.23 -31.55 -12.53
N ARG A 67 -5.40 -32.16 -12.34
CA ARG A 67 -6.55 -31.49 -11.72
C ARG A 67 -6.50 -31.68 -10.20
N GLN A 68 -6.61 -30.59 -9.46
CA GLN A 68 -6.63 -30.59 -8.00
C GLN A 68 -7.99 -30.10 -7.53
N LEU A 69 -8.77 -30.99 -6.92
CA LEU A 69 -10.10 -30.67 -6.38
C LEU A 69 -10.00 -29.78 -5.15
N LEU A 70 -10.89 -28.79 -5.03
CA LEU A 70 -10.93 -27.84 -3.91
C LEU A 70 -11.87 -28.27 -2.76
N ASN A 71 -12.41 -29.49 -2.84
CA ASN A 71 -13.35 -30.04 -1.86
C ASN A 71 -12.70 -30.71 -0.63
N THR A 72 -11.37 -30.63 -0.51
CA THR A 72 -10.58 -31.45 0.42
C THR A 72 -10.37 -30.83 1.81
N GLU A 73 -10.75 -29.57 2.01
CA GLU A 73 -10.55 -28.88 3.28
C GLU A 73 -11.65 -29.15 4.32
N LYS A 74 -11.28 -29.09 5.60
CA LYS A 74 -12.20 -29.27 6.74
C LYS A 74 -13.06 -28.02 7.02
N ARG A 75 -12.71 -26.87 6.44
CA ARG A 75 -13.38 -25.58 6.65
C ARG A 75 -13.58 -24.91 5.28
N GLY A 76 -14.81 -25.00 4.77
CA GLY A 76 -15.22 -24.51 3.46
C GLY A 76 -15.13 -25.61 2.38
N HIS A 77 -16.12 -25.65 1.51
CA HIS A 77 -16.20 -26.57 0.37
C HIS A 77 -16.44 -25.75 -0.89
N SER A 78 -15.58 -25.96 -1.89
CA SER A 78 -15.77 -25.47 -3.26
C SER A 78 -15.87 -26.67 -4.20
N PHE A 79 -16.76 -26.59 -5.19
CA PHE A 79 -16.90 -27.62 -6.23
C PHE A 79 -15.93 -27.38 -7.40
N SER A 80 -15.22 -26.26 -7.39
CA SER A 80 -14.19 -25.90 -8.35
C SER A 80 -12.90 -26.74 -8.21
N GLN A 81 -11.97 -26.53 -9.14
CA GLN A 81 -10.73 -27.26 -9.31
C GLN A 81 -9.63 -26.33 -9.79
N ASN A 82 -8.40 -26.58 -9.34
CA ASN A 82 -7.21 -26.02 -9.98
C ASN A 82 -6.72 -26.95 -11.10
N ILE A 83 -6.11 -26.38 -12.14
CA ILE A 83 -5.27 -27.12 -13.10
C ILE A 83 -3.82 -26.70 -12.90
N ILE A 84 -2.94 -27.67 -12.64
CA ILE A 84 -1.51 -27.47 -12.46
C ILE A 84 -0.79 -28.15 -13.62
N ALA A 85 -0.16 -27.37 -14.48
CA ALA A 85 0.70 -27.87 -15.55
C ALA A 85 2.17 -27.73 -15.14
N GLU A 86 2.97 -28.76 -15.37
CA GLU A 86 4.38 -28.80 -14.96
C GLU A 86 5.28 -28.94 -16.19
N ILE A 87 6.26 -28.05 -16.30
CA ILE A 87 7.29 -28.08 -17.34
C ILE A 87 8.64 -28.26 -16.64
N PRO A 88 9.32 -29.41 -16.83
CA PRO A 88 10.55 -29.71 -16.11
C PRO A 88 11.69 -28.77 -16.55
N GLY A 89 12.38 -28.21 -15.56
CA GLY A 89 13.57 -27.39 -15.76
C GLY A 89 14.86 -28.19 -15.65
N THR A 90 15.97 -27.46 -15.71
CA THR A 90 17.33 -28.03 -15.54
C THR A 90 17.91 -27.83 -14.13
N SER A 91 17.35 -26.92 -13.34
CA SER A 91 17.73 -26.64 -11.96
C SER A 91 16.79 -27.30 -10.95
N GLU A 92 17.21 -27.36 -9.68
CA GLU A 92 16.36 -27.77 -8.55
C GLU A 92 15.39 -26.66 -8.09
N GLY A 93 15.36 -25.52 -8.78
CA GLY A 93 14.47 -24.42 -8.46
C GLY A 93 13.09 -24.58 -9.09
N GLN A 94 12.10 -23.93 -8.49
CA GLN A 94 10.72 -23.95 -8.96
C GLN A 94 10.20 -22.53 -9.14
N PHE A 95 9.64 -22.28 -10.32
CA PHE A 95 9.00 -21.02 -10.67
C PHE A 95 7.51 -21.25 -10.90
N ILE A 96 6.69 -20.72 -10.00
CA ILE A 96 5.23 -20.78 -10.12
C ILE A 96 4.72 -19.54 -10.84
N ILE A 97 3.84 -19.73 -11.82
CA ILE A 97 3.03 -18.66 -12.41
C ILE A 97 1.57 -19.06 -12.26
N ALA A 98 0.83 -18.29 -11.48
CA ALA A 98 -0.56 -18.59 -11.16
C ALA A 98 -1.50 -17.50 -11.69
N ALA A 99 -2.68 -17.87 -12.17
CA ALA A 99 -3.72 -16.92 -12.57
C ALA A 99 -5.12 -17.45 -12.21
N PRO A 100 -6.04 -16.55 -11.82
CA PRO A 100 -7.43 -16.90 -11.57
C PRO A 100 -8.17 -17.13 -12.89
N ILE A 101 -9.03 -18.15 -12.91
CA ILE A 101 -9.95 -18.40 -14.03
C ILE A 101 -11.13 -17.42 -13.94
N ASP A 102 -11.58 -17.15 -12.73
CA ASP A 102 -12.57 -16.15 -12.37
C ASP A 102 -11.98 -14.74 -12.48
N GLY A 103 -12.51 -13.91 -13.39
CA GLY A 103 -12.03 -12.53 -13.57
C GLY A 103 -10.59 -12.40 -14.11
N GLY A 104 -10.00 -13.48 -14.66
CA GLY A 104 -8.67 -13.49 -15.26
C GLY A 104 -8.57 -14.04 -16.69
N ALA A 105 -9.46 -13.70 -17.62
CA ALA A 105 -9.44 -14.20 -19.02
C ALA A 105 -8.09 -13.97 -19.72
N PHE A 106 -7.58 -12.74 -19.74
CA PHE A 106 -6.28 -12.41 -20.32
C PHE A 106 -5.13 -13.13 -19.61
N SER A 107 -5.16 -13.18 -18.27
CA SER A 107 -4.11 -13.85 -17.48
C SER A 107 -4.07 -15.35 -17.76
N THR A 108 -5.23 -15.99 -17.86
CA THR A 108 -5.40 -17.41 -18.22
C THR A 108 -4.88 -17.69 -19.63
N ALA A 109 -5.25 -16.87 -20.61
CA ALA A 109 -4.75 -16.98 -21.98
C ALA A 109 -3.22 -16.78 -22.05
N LEU A 110 -2.67 -15.83 -21.29
CA LEU A 110 -1.24 -15.61 -21.19
C LEU A 110 -0.50 -16.82 -20.57
N LEU A 111 -1.10 -17.49 -19.58
CA LEU A 111 -0.53 -18.72 -19.02
C LEU A 111 -0.47 -19.86 -20.04
N LEU A 112 -1.50 -20.02 -20.88
CA LEU A 112 -1.50 -21.02 -21.95
C LEU A 112 -0.38 -20.75 -22.98
N GLU A 113 -0.21 -19.48 -23.39
CA GLU A 113 0.87 -19.12 -24.30
C GLU A 113 2.25 -19.29 -23.65
N LEU A 114 2.40 -18.93 -22.37
CA LEU A 114 3.62 -19.21 -21.62
C LEU A 114 3.92 -20.73 -21.58
N ALA A 115 2.89 -21.58 -21.46
CA ALA A 115 3.05 -23.03 -21.48
C ALA A 115 3.69 -23.52 -22.79
N LYS A 116 3.16 -23.03 -23.92
CA LYS A 116 3.69 -23.30 -25.25
C LYS A 116 5.14 -22.82 -25.38
N VAL A 117 5.40 -21.58 -24.98
CA VAL A 117 6.73 -20.95 -25.09
C VAL A 117 7.78 -21.65 -24.21
N PHE A 118 7.44 -22.04 -22.99
CA PHE A 118 8.33 -22.78 -22.09
C PHE A 118 8.53 -24.23 -22.53
N LYS A 119 7.55 -24.85 -23.21
CA LYS A 119 7.75 -26.17 -23.83
C LYS A 119 8.74 -26.09 -25.00
N GLU A 120 8.61 -25.07 -25.84
CA GLU A 120 9.53 -24.83 -26.96
C GLU A 120 10.92 -24.38 -26.49
N ASN A 121 10.98 -23.65 -25.37
CA ASN A 121 12.21 -23.14 -24.77
C ASN A 121 12.31 -23.64 -23.32
N PRO A 122 12.88 -24.84 -23.09
CA PRO A 122 12.93 -25.46 -21.77
C PRO A 122 13.47 -24.50 -20.69
N PRO A 123 12.74 -24.30 -19.59
CA PRO A 123 13.09 -23.34 -18.57
C PRO A 123 14.32 -23.79 -17.76
N LYS A 124 14.95 -22.83 -17.08
CA LYS A 124 16.02 -23.11 -16.13
C LYS A 124 15.44 -23.74 -14.87
N ASN A 125 14.47 -23.10 -14.24
CA ASN A 125 13.74 -23.66 -13.12
C ASN A 125 12.59 -24.54 -13.63
N SER A 126 12.16 -25.52 -12.84
CA SER A 126 10.91 -26.22 -13.15
C SER A 126 9.76 -25.23 -13.03
N VAL A 127 8.96 -25.08 -14.10
CA VAL A 127 7.87 -24.11 -14.16
C VAL A 127 6.56 -24.82 -13.85
N SER A 128 5.82 -24.31 -12.87
CA SER A 128 4.45 -24.75 -12.59
C SER A 128 3.48 -23.64 -12.98
N LEU A 129 2.64 -23.90 -13.98
CA LEU A 129 1.59 -23.00 -14.44
C LEU A 129 0.29 -23.43 -13.78
N ILE A 130 -0.31 -22.54 -12.98
CA ILE A 130 -1.46 -22.87 -12.15
C ILE A 130 -2.65 -22.01 -12.55
N PHE A 131 -3.67 -22.67 -13.07
CA PHE A 131 -4.98 -22.09 -13.34
C PHE A 131 -5.83 -22.31 -12.09
N LEU A 132 -6.10 -21.22 -11.37
CA LEU A 132 -6.73 -21.24 -10.06
C LEU A 132 -8.25 -21.09 -10.21
N GLY A 133 -8.98 -21.98 -9.55
CA GLY A 133 -10.43 -21.90 -9.42
C GLY A 133 -10.85 -21.34 -8.05
N ALA A 134 -12.06 -20.80 -7.97
CA ALA A 134 -12.66 -20.27 -6.73
C ALA A 134 -11.78 -19.26 -5.97
N GLU A 135 -11.19 -18.29 -6.67
CA GLU A 135 -10.40 -17.22 -6.03
C GLU A 135 -11.29 -16.13 -5.42
N GLU A 136 -12.39 -15.79 -6.07
CA GLU A 136 -13.43 -14.87 -5.63
C GLU A 136 -14.64 -15.59 -5.05
N GLY A 137 -15.18 -15.04 -3.97
CA GLY A 137 -16.48 -15.43 -3.43
C GLY A 137 -16.76 -14.78 -2.08
N GLU A 138 -17.98 -14.98 -1.57
CA GLU A 138 -18.50 -14.23 -0.42
C GLU A 138 -18.05 -14.80 0.94
N SER A 139 -17.51 -16.02 0.97
CA SER A 139 -17.03 -16.61 2.22
C SER A 139 -15.65 -16.06 2.63
N ASP A 140 -15.46 -15.85 3.93
CA ASP A 140 -14.15 -15.47 4.53
C ASP A 140 -13.03 -16.50 4.25
N PHE A 141 -13.36 -17.66 3.68
CA PHE A 141 -12.42 -18.72 3.34
C PHE A 141 -11.85 -18.62 1.91
N HIS A 142 -12.39 -17.73 1.07
CA HIS A 142 -11.75 -17.40 -0.20
C HIS A 142 -10.43 -16.66 0.04
N PRO A 143 -9.42 -16.86 -0.83
CA PRO A 143 -9.43 -17.71 -2.02
C PRO A 143 -9.16 -19.19 -1.72
N TYR A 144 -9.96 -20.11 -2.29
CA TYR A 144 -9.75 -21.55 -2.12
C TYR A 144 -8.60 -22.08 -2.99
N GLY A 145 -8.55 -21.68 -4.26
CA GLY A 145 -7.57 -22.16 -5.23
C GLY A 145 -6.13 -21.92 -4.76
N SER A 146 -5.79 -20.67 -4.46
CA SER A 146 -4.48 -20.22 -3.99
C SER A 146 -4.09 -20.86 -2.67
N ARG A 147 -5.05 -21.03 -1.75
CA ARG A 147 -4.81 -21.65 -0.44
C ARG A 147 -4.39 -23.11 -0.61
N ILE A 148 -5.20 -23.89 -1.31
CA ILE A 148 -4.93 -25.33 -1.53
C ILE A 148 -3.70 -25.54 -2.42
N ALA A 149 -3.50 -24.70 -3.44
CA ALA A 149 -2.31 -24.75 -4.28
C ALA A 149 -1.04 -24.47 -3.47
N SER A 150 -1.00 -23.34 -2.74
CA SER A 150 0.18 -22.94 -1.97
C SER A 150 0.57 -23.95 -0.88
N GLU A 151 -0.41 -24.61 -0.24
CA GLU A 151 -0.14 -25.66 0.74
C GLU A 151 0.56 -26.87 0.12
N SER A 152 0.24 -27.21 -1.13
CA SER A 152 0.86 -28.35 -1.82
C SER A 152 2.36 -28.13 -2.12
N PHE A 153 2.78 -26.87 -2.28
CA PHE A 153 4.17 -26.49 -2.57
C PHE A 153 4.98 -26.06 -1.33
N LYS A 154 4.36 -26.05 -0.13
CA LYS A 154 4.96 -25.53 1.11
C LYS A 154 6.28 -26.19 1.54
N ARG A 155 6.59 -27.39 1.03
CA ARG A 155 7.79 -28.16 1.41
C ARG A 155 9.03 -27.84 0.56
N GLU A 156 8.90 -27.02 -0.47
CA GLU A 156 9.98 -26.69 -1.39
C GLU A 156 10.78 -25.49 -0.87
N ASN A 157 12.11 -25.63 -0.85
CA ASN A 157 13.00 -24.60 -0.31
C ASN A 157 13.48 -23.58 -1.35
N ASN A 158 13.39 -23.91 -2.64
CA ASN A 158 13.86 -23.10 -3.76
C ASN A 158 12.68 -22.74 -4.68
N ILE A 159 11.74 -21.97 -4.16
CA ILE A 159 10.50 -21.64 -4.88
C ILE A 159 10.25 -20.12 -4.88
N PHE A 160 9.68 -19.62 -5.97
CA PHE A 160 9.08 -18.29 -6.04
C PHE A 160 7.88 -18.30 -6.97
N ALA A 161 6.95 -17.38 -6.75
CA ALA A 161 5.71 -17.32 -7.51
C ALA A 161 5.39 -15.91 -8.04
N ILE A 162 4.79 -15.86 -9.22
CA ILE A 162 4.10 -14.68 -9.73
C ILE A 162 2.62 -15.02 -9.81
N TYR A 163 1.79 -14.17 -9.22
CA TYR A 163 0.36 -14.20 -9.42
C TYR A 163 -0.02 -13.16 -10.47
N LEU A 164 -0.68 -13.57 -11.55
CA LEU A 164 -1.15 -12.72 -12.63
C LEU A 164 -2.65 -12.49 -12.47
N GLU A 165 -3.07 -11.23 -12.42
CA GLU A 165 -4.48 -10.86 -12.33
C GLU A 165 -4.81 -9.83 -13.40
N GLY A 166 -5.76 -10.13 -14.27
CA GLY A 166 -6.13 -9.27 -15.39
C GLY A 166 -7.10 -9.97 -16.33
N GLU A 167 -8.28 -9.36 -16.48
CA GLU A 167 -9.33 -9.83 -17.40
C GLU A 167 -9.02 -9.43 -18.84
N LEU A 168 -8.45 -8.24 -19.05
CA LEU A 168 -8.09 -7.68 -20.35
C LEU A 168 -6.62 -7.27 -20.40
N PRO A 169 -6.01 -7.08 -21.59
CA PRO A 169 -4.62 -6.67 -21.74
C PRO A 169 -4.37 -5.31 -21.07
N PRO A 170 -3.56 -5.26 -20.00
CA PRO A 170 -3.48 -4.06 -19.18
C PRO A 170 -2.43 -3.07 -19.68
N GLN A 171 -2.77 -1.79 -19.69
CA GLN A 171 -1.82 -0.71 -20.05
C GLN A 171 -0.66 -0.60 -19.06
N THR A 172 -0.93 -0.88 -17.79
CA THR A 172 0.08 -0.81 -16.72
C THR A 172 -0.13 -1.95 -15.72
N TRP A 173 0.98 -2.50 -15.22
CA TRP A 173 0.97 -3.52 -14.18
C TRP A 173 1.19 -2.90 -12.80
N GLN A 174 0.25 -3.11 -11.88
CA GLN A 174 0.40 -2.75 -10.47
C GLN A 174 1.06 -3.93 -9.74
N LEU A 175 2.22 -3.69 -9.13
CA LEU A 175 2.93 -4.71 -8.35
C LEU A 175 2.48 -4.64 -6.90
N LYS A 176 1.84 -5.68 -6.39
CA LYS A 176 1.70 -5.89 -4.94
C LYS A 176 2.70 -6.94 -4.49
N ILE A 177 3.56 -6.55 -3.57
CA ILE A 177 4.74 -7.34 -3.18
C ILE A 177 4.64 -7.93 -1.78
N GLY A 178 3.55 -7.68 -1.05
CA GLY A 178 3.43 -8.08 0.35
C GLY A 178 2.09 -7.68 0.94
N GLY A 179 1.73 -8.35 2.04
CA GLY A 179 0.52 -8.12 2.85
C GLY A 179 0.70 -8.65 4.27
N ASN A 180 -0.06 -8.08 5.22
CA ASN A 180 -0.11 -8.49 6.63
C ASN A 180 1.26 -8.80 7.27
N GLY A 181 2.23 -7.91 7.08
CA GLY A 181 3.56 -8.02 7.69
C GLY A 181 4.56 -8.91 6.94
N LYS A 182 4.13 -9.55 5.84
CA LYS A 182 4.98 -10.37 4.97
C LYS A 182 5.20 -9.66 3.65
N VAL A 183 6.44 -9.67 3.18
CA VAL A 183 6.84 -9.02 1.93
C VAL A 183 7.79 -9.94 1.17
N ALA A 184 7.67 -9.94 -0.15
CA ALA A 184 8.60 -10.60 -1.05
C ALA A 184 10.05 -10.15 -0.76
N PRO A 185 11.03 -11.04 -0.94
CA PRO A 185 12.42 -10.75 -0.63
C PRO A 185 13.05 -9.78 -1.64
N TYR A 186 14.07 -9.05 -1.19
CA TYR A 186 14.83 -8.05 -1.95
C TYR A 186 15.25 -8.54 -3.34
N TRP A 187 15.83 -9.74 -3.42
CA TRP A 187 16.35 -10.28 -4.67
C TRP A 187 15.25 -10.47 -5.71
N PHE A 188 14.05 -10.85 -5.29
CA PHE A 188 12.93 -11.11 -6.19
C PHE A 188 12.38 -9.80 -6.75
N VAL A 189 12.12 -8.83 -5.87
CA VAL A 189 11.64 -7.51 -6.28
C VAL A 189 12.66 -6.80 -7.16
N LYS A 190 13.96 -6.89 -6.84
CA LYS A 190 15.04 -6.31 -7.65
C LYS A 190 15.08 -6.92 -9.03
N LYS A 191 15.06 -8.25 -9.13
CA LYS A 191 15.14 -8.93 -10.42
C LYS A 191 13.91 -8.64 -11.27
N LEU A 192 12.71 -8.79 -10.72
CA LEU A 192 11.47 -8.54 -11.45
C LEU A 192 11.40 -7.09 -11.94
N THR A 193 11.63 -6.10 -11.07
CA THR A 193 11.56 -4.68 -11.50
C THR A 193 12.65 -4.32 -12.51
N SER A 194 13.83 -4.94 -12.44
CA SER A 194 14.88 -4.76 -13.44
C SER A 194 14.47 -5.32 -14.80
N VAL A 195 13.83 -6.49 -14.83
CA VAL A 195 13.39 -7.17 -16.06
C VAL A 195 12.22 -6.40 -16.69
N LEU A 196 11.19 -6.05 -15.91
CA LEU A 196 10.07 -5.24 -16.39
C LEU A 196 10.55 -3.89 -16.96
N PHE A 197 11.54 -3.27 -16.32
CA PHE A 197 12.13 -2.03 -16.83
C PHE A 197 12.92 -2.23 -18.13
N SER A 198 13.75 -3.28 -18.22
CA SER A 198 14.55 -3.55 -19.43
C SER A 198 13.71 -3.92 -20.65
N ASP A 199 12.58 -4.58 -20.43
CA ASP A 199 11.65 -4.98 -21.49
C ASP A 199 10.55 -3.93 -21.76
N PHE A 200 10.72 -2.72 -21.22
CA PHE A 200 9.80 -1.59 -21.42
C PHE A 200 8.35 -1.89 -21.03
N ILE A 201 8.14 -2.73 -20.02
CA ILE A 201 6.82 -3.06 -19.50
C ILE A 201 6.40 -1.97 -18.50
N PRO A 202 5.32 -1.23 -18.74
CA PRO A 202 4.87 -0.20 -17.82
C PRO A 202 4.40 -0.82 -16.50
N PHE A 203 5.05 -0.44 -15.39
CA PHE A 203 4.68 -0.93 -14.07
C PHE A 203 4.67 0.17 -13.00
N ARG A 204 3.81 -0.01 -12.00
CA ARG A 204 3.66 0.84 -10.81
C ARG A 204 3.98 0.02 -9.56
N LEU A 205 5.03 0.45 -8.87
CA LEU A 205 5.41 0.01 -7.52
C LEU A 205 5.88 1.25 -6.77
N ARG A 206 5.41 1.46 -5.54
CA ARG A 206 5.85 2.57 -4.70
C ARG A 206 6.55 2.05 -3.45
N GLY A 207 7.50 2.83 -2.95
CA GLY A 207 8.16 2.53 -1.67
C GLY A 207 7.17 2.48 -0.50
N THR A 208 6.08 3.25 -0.57
CA THR A 208 5.02 3.24 0.46
C THR A 208 4.21 1.95 0.46
N ASP A 209 4.00 1.30 -0.68
CA ASP A 209 3.30 0.00 -0.74
C ASP A 209 4.05 -1.05 0.08
N ILE A 210 5.37 -1.03 -0.01
CA ILE A 210 6.28 -1.94 0.72
C ILE A 210 6.17 -1.69 2.23
N GLN A 211 6.18 -0.42 2.65
CA GLN A 211 6.14 -0.04 4.06
C GLN A 211 4.79 -0.38 4.68
N VAL A 212 3.69 -0.08 3.98
CA VAL A 212 2.33 -0.38 4.46
C VAL A 212 2.11 -1.89 4.56
N ALA A 213 2.59 -2.66 3.57
CA ALA A 213 2.59 -4.12 3.59
C ALA A 213 3.37 -4.67 4.79
N ARG A 214 4.61 -4.18 5.02
CA ARG A 214 5.47 -4.65 6.13
C ARG A 214 4.93 -4.31 7.50
N LEU A 215 4.24 -3.18 7.64
CA LEU A 215 3.55 -2.82 8.89
C LEU A 215 2.28 -3.67 9.14
N GLY A 216 1.79 -4.40 8.14
CA GLY A 216 0.56 -5.17 8.24
C GLY A 216 -0.71 -4.33 8.38
N ILE A 217 -0.68 -3.07 7.93
CA ILE A 217 -1.81 -2.13 8.03
C ILE A 217 -2.63 -2.12 6.73
N GLN A 218 -2.19 -2.84 5.68
CA GLN A 218 -2.89 -2.88 4.40
C GLN A 218 -4.23 -3.63 4.45
N GLY A 219 -4.44 -4.48 5.46
CA GLY A 219 -5.55 -5.43 5.52
C GLY A 219 -5.23 -6.73 4.75
N GLU A 220 -6.18 -7.66 4.74
CA GLU A 220 -6.06 -8.90 3.98
C GLU A 220 -5.94 -8.62 2.48
N ILE A 221 -4.91 -9.20 1.86
CA ILE A 221 -4.61 -9.01 0.44
C ILE A 221 -4.92 -10.30 -0.30
N GLY A 222 -6.21 -10.63 -0.37
CA GLY A 222 -6.78 -11.71 -1.19
C GLY A 222 -5.82 -12.89 -1.47
N PRO A 223 -5.57 -13.25 -2.73
CA PRO A 223 -4.81 -14.45 -3.07
C PRO A 223 -3.32 -14.36 -2.76
N LEU A 224 -2.73 -13.17 -2.86
CA LEU A 224 -1.31 -12.95 -2.55
C LEU A 224 -0.95 -13.41 -1.12
N GLN A 225 -1.86 -13.18 -0.16
CA GLN A 225 -1.64 -13.49 1.24
C GLN A 225 -1.48 -15.00 1.47
N SER A 226 -2.30 -15.84 0.83
CA SER A 226 -2.24 -17.30 0.94
C SER A 226 -0.85 -17.86 0.59
N TRP A 227 -0.24 -17.34 -0.49
CA TRP A 227 1.10 -17.76 -0.90
C TRP A 227 2.20 -17.32 0.08
N LEU A 228 2.13 -16.08 0.56
CA LEU A 228 3.07 -15.55 1.54
C LEU A 228 2.95 -16.29 2.89
N ASP A 229 1.74 -16.72 3.26
CA ASP A 229 1.49 -17.51 4.46
C ASP A 229 2.04 -18.93 4.38
N SER A 230 2.05 -19.50 3.19
CA SER A 230 2.77 -20.73 2.86
C SER A 230 4.29 -20.55 2.73
N ASN A 231 4.83 -19.38 3.06
CA ASN A 231 6.26 -19.03 3.03
C ASN A 231 6.89 -19.08 1.62
N ILE A 232 6.04 -18.96 0.59
CA ILE A 232 6.44 -18.87 -0.82
C ILE A 232 6.60 -17.38 -1.16
N PRO A 233 7.79 -16.93 -1.61
CA PRO A 233 7.99 -15.58 -2.12
C PRO A 233 7.09 -15.30 -3.33
N THR A 234 6.09 -14.43 -3.17
CA THR A 234 5.11 -14.14 -4.23
C THR A 234 5.00 -12.65 -4.51
N ILE A 235 4.90 -12.29 -5.80
CA ILE A 235 4.54 -10.95 -6.25
C ILE A 235 3.29 -11.04 -7.13
N LEU A 236 2.29 -10.23 -6.80
CA LEU A 236 1.08 -10.05 -7.59
C LEU A 236 1.31 -8.98 -8.65
N LEU A 237 1.03 -9.31 -9.90
CA LEU A 237 0.93 -8.39 -11.03
C LEU A 237 -0.55 -8.22 -11.37
N LYS A 238 -1.12 -7.09 -10.95
CA LYS A 238 -2.52 -6.73 -11.24
C LYS A 238 -2.59 -5.75 -12.41
N GLY A 239 -3.31 -6.14 -13.46
CA GLY A 239 -3.55 -5.31 -14.64
C GLY A 239 -4.39 -4.07 -14.32
N SER A 240 -4.04 -2.93 -14.90
CA SER A 240 -4.75 -1.66 -14.74
C SER A 240 -4.81 -0.89 -16.06
N GLY A 241 -6.00 -0.41 -16.40
CA GLY A 241 -6.31 0.21 -17.69
C GLY A 241 -6.42 -0.82 -18.81
N THR A 242 -6.88 -0.40 -19.99
CA THR A 242 -7.03 -1.26 -21.18
C THR A 242 -6.19 -0.70 -22.32
N LEU A 243 -5.39 -1.55 -22.96
CA LEU A 243 -4.57 -1.19 -24.12
C LEU A 243 -5.40 -1.05 -25.40
N ASN A 244 -4.93 -0.19 -26.32
CA ASN A 244 -5.37 -0.18 -27.71
C ASN A 244 -4.61 -1.24 -28.52
N ASN A 245 -5.27 -1.86 -29.49
CA ASN A 245 -4.83 -3.10 -30.16
C ASN A 245 -3.38 -3.10 -30.68
N ALA A 246 -2.90 -2.03 -31.34
CA ALA A 246 -1.57 -2.03 -31.97
C ALA A 246 -0.38 -1.95 -30.97
N GLU A 247 -0.57 -1.35 -29.79
CA GLU A 247 0.46 -1.32 -28.75
C GLU A 247 0.41 -2.58 -27.87
N GLY A 248 -0.74 -3.25 -27.82
CA GLY A 248 -0.98 -4.48 -27.06
C GLY A 248 -0.05 -5.61 -27.46
N ASP A 249 0.04 -5.93 -28.75
CA ASP A 249 0.85 -7.03 -29.27
C ASP A 249 2.32 -6.96 -28.87
N ARG A 250 2.90 -5.75 -28.97
CA ARG A 250 4.29 -5.53 -28.59
C ARG A 250 4.49 -5.70 -27.09
N GLN A 251 3.56 -5.20 -26.28
CA GLN A 251 3.65 -5.33 -24.83
C GLN A 251 3.48 -6.78 -24.38
N ILE A 252 2.59 -7.55 -25.01
CA ILE A 252 2.40 -8.99 -24.76
C ILE A 252 3.69 -9.76 -25.06
N LYS A 253 4.30 -9.54 -26.24
CA LYS A 253 5.59 -10.16 -26.59
C LYS A 253 6.69 -9.81 -25.59
N ASN A 254 6.78 -8.54 -25.20
CA ASN A 254 7.74 -8.10 -24.19
C ASN A 254 7.48 -8.73 -22.82
N LEU A 255 6.22 -8.92 -22.44
CA LEU A 255 5.84 -9.56 -21.19
C LEU A 255 6.25 -11.03 -21.16
N ILE A 256 5.97 -11.80 -22.22
CA ILE A 256 6.44 -13.18 -22.36
C ILE A 256 7.96 -13.25 -22.24
N LYS A 257 8.67 -12.37 -22.96
CA LYS A 257 10.12 -12.25 -22.86
C LYS A 257 10.59 -11.96 -21.44
N ALA A 258 9.91 -11.08 -20.71
CA ALA A 258 10.22 -10.78 -19.32
C ALA A 258 10.08 -12.01 -18.40
N PHE A 259 9.08 -12.88 -18.60
CA PHE A 259 8.96 -14.13 -17.85
C PHE A 259 10.14 -15.07 -18.09
N LEU A 260 10.59 -15.19 -19.35
CA LEU A 260 11.77 -15.99 -19.71
C LEU A 260 13.07 -15.40 -19.15
N ASP A 261 13.23 -14.08 -19.22
CA ASP A 261 14.42 -13.38 -18.72
C ASP A 261 14.47 -13.37 -17.17
N LEU A 262 13.31 -13.42 -16.52
CA LEU A 262 13.19 -13.61 -15.08
C LEU A 262 13.64 -15.01 -14.65
N ASP A 263 13.13 -16.06 -15.29
CA ASP A 263 13.53 -17.45 -15.03
C ASP A 263 15.05 -17.65 -15.20
N LYS A 264 15.58 -17.25 -16.36
CA LYS A 264 17.03 -17.28 -16.63
C LYS A 264 17.82 -16.47 -15.61
N GLY A 265 17.26 -15.34 -15.19
CA GLY A 265 17.87 -14.44 -14.23
C GLY A 265 17.89 -14.92 -12.79
N LEU A 266 17.09 -15.95 -12.47
CA LEU A 266 16.95 -16.59 -11.16
C LEU A 266 17.21 -18.10 -11.27
N GLU A 267 18.16 -18.52 -12.12
CA GLU A 267 18.58 -19.93 -12.23
C GLU A 267 19.01 -20.51 -10.87
N VAL A 268 19.63 -19.69 -10.01
CA VAL A 268 19.90 -20.02 -8.62
C VAL A 268 19.07 -19.13 -7.72
N ILE A 269 18.02 -19.69 -7.12
CA ILE A 269 17.14 -18.98 -6.19
C ILE A 269 17.89 -18.71 -4.88
N PRO A 270 18.09 -17.44 -4.48
CA PRO A 270 18.80 -17.12 -3.25
C PRO A 270 18.02 -17.61 -2.01
N LYS A 271 18.73 -18.29 -1.10
CA LYS A 271 18.15 -18.74 0.19
C LYS A 271 17.84 -17.59 1.15
N THR A 272 18.43 -16.42 0.93
CA THR A 272 18.24 -15.25 1.80
C THR A 272 16.85 -14.64 1.59
N LYS A 273 16.05 -14.58 2.65
CA LYS A 273 14.72 -13.94 2.65
C LYS A 273 14.78 -12.53 3.25
N GLU A 274 15.68 -11.70 2.72
CA GLU A 274 15.82 -10.30 3.16
C GLU A 274 14.56 -9.51 2.77
N SER A 275 13.67 -9.27 3.73
CA SER A 275 12.40 -8.54 3.54
C SER A 275 12.51 -7.05 3.87
N ILE A 276 13.65 -6.62 4.42
CA ILE A 276 13.93 -5.23 4.77
C ILE A 276 14.77 -4.60 3.66
N TYR A 277 14.15 -3.68 2.92
CA TYR A 277 14.82 -2.90 1.88
C TYR A 277 13.99 -1.65 1.56
N ILE A 278 14.63 -0.69 0.90
CA ILE A 278 14.01 0.55 0.45
C ILE A 278 13.93 0.55 -1.07
N PHE A 279 12.73 0.76 -1.59
CA PHE A 279 12.49 0.99 -3.01
C PHE A 279 12.40 2.49 -3.30
N LEU A 280 13.27 2.96 -4.20
CA LEU A 280 13.34 4.36 -4.63
C LEU A 280 13.11 4.46 -6.13
N ARG A 281 12.11 5.24 -6.49
CA ARG A 281 11.83 5.69 -7.86
C ARG A 281 11.28 7.11 -7.77
N LEU A 282 12.10 8.10 -8.10
CA LEU A 282 11.72 9.51 -7.94
C LEU A 282 10.77 9.95 -9.05
N PHE A 283 11.05 9.56 -10.30
CA PHE A 283 10.21 9.93 -11.45
C PHE A 283 9.76 8.72 -12.29
N PRO A 284 8.61 8.81 -12.98
CA PRO A 284 8.19 7.82 -13.98
C PRO A 284 9.20 7.82 -15.14
N GLY A 285 10.07 6.81 -15.18
CA GLY A 285 11.14 6.68 -16.19
C GLY A 285 12.53 6.46 -15.58
N ASP A 286 12.69 6.76 -14.29
CA ASP A 286 13.92 6.44 -13.58
C ASP A 286 14.08 4.92 -13.43
N ILE A 287 15.32 4.47 -13.54
CA ILE A 287 15.71 3.09 -13.21
C ILE A 287 15.35 2.83 -11.75
N PRO A 288 14.54 1.81 -11.44
CA PRO A 288 14.18 1.48 -10.06
C PRO A 288 15.45 1.16 -9.28
N ARG A 289 15.67 1.85 -8.15
CA ARG A 289 16.78 1.58 -7.25
C ARG A 289 16.26 0.93 -5.99
N ILE A 290 16.84 -0.22 -5.64
CA ILE A 290 16.52 -0.93 -4.40
C ILE A 290 17.76 -0.98 -3.52
N ILE A 291 17.67 -0.39 -2.34
CA ILE A 291 18.73 -0.36 -1.34
C ILE A 291 18.47 -1.50 -0.35
N PRO A 292 19.39 -2.48 -0.23
CA PRO A 292 19.26 -3.56 0.76
C PRO A 292 19.43 -3.03 2.19
N GLU A 293 19.13 -3.88 3.17
CA GLU A 293 19.15 -3.56 4.60
C GLU A 293 20.53 -3.10 5.06
N LEU A 294 21.59 -3.84 4.72
CA LEU A 294 22.91 -3.59 5.29
C LEU A 294 23.45 -2.17 5.00
N PRO A 295 23.46 -1.67 3.73
CA PRO A 295 23.84 -0.28 3.46
C PRO A 295 22.93 0.73 4.16
N TYR A 296 21.63 0.45 4.22
CA TYR A 296 20.66 1.34 4.85
C TYR A 296 20.91 1.48 6.37
N VAL A 297 21.05 0.35 7.06
CA VAL A 297 21.39 0.28 8.49
C VAL A 297 22.74 0.95 8.76
N SER A 298 23.73 0.71 7.90
CA SER A 298 25.06 1.31 8.04
C SER A 298 25.01 2.84 7.96
N VAL A 299 24.26 3.39 7.00
CA VAL A 299 24.05 4.84 6.89
C VAL A 299 23.29 5.39 8.10
N PHE A 300 22.24 4.69 8.54
CA PHE A 300 21.46 5.07 9.72
C PHE A 300 22.32 5.13 10.99
N LEU A 301 23.11 4.09 11.25
CA LEU A 301 24.04 4.04 12.38
C LEU A 301 25.15 5.08 12.25
N GLY A 302 25.68 5.31 11.05
CA GLY A 302 26.69 6.34 10.81
C GLY A 302 26.18 7.75 11.12
N ILE A 303 24.95 8.08 10.68
CA ILE A 303 24.32 9.37 11.01
C ILE A 303 24.02 9.46 12.50
N SER A 304 23.49 8.40 13.12
CA SER A 304 23.22 8.36 14.56
C SER A 304 24.49 8.55 15.40
N ALA A 305 25.59 7.89 15.02
CA ALA A 305 26.89 8.05 15.64
C ALA A 305 27.43 9.47 15.48
N LEU A 306 27.28 10.09 14.30
CA LEU A 306 27.64 11.48 14.06
C LEU A 306 26.84 12.44 14.96
N LEU A 307 25.53 12.23 15.09
CA LEU A 307 24.68 13.03 15.98
C LEU A 307 25.14 12.90 17.44
N LEU A 308 25.41 11.68 17.91
CA LEU A 308 25.96 11.44 19.26
C LEU A 308 27.32 12.11 19.44
N PHE A 309 28.21 12.02 18.45
CA PHE A 309 29.51 12.68 18.48
C PHE A 309 29.38 14.20 18.61
N ILE A 310 28.48 14.83 17.85
CA ILE A 310 28.21 16.28 17.96
C ILE A 310 27.66 16.63 19.35
N ILE A 311 26.78 15.79 19.92
CA ILE A 311 26.27 15.98 21.30
C ILE A 311 27.42 15.94 22.31
N LEU A 312 28.37 15.00 22.16
CA LEU A 312 29.55 14.86 23.01
C LEU A 312 30.50 16.06 22.88
N LEU A 313 30.76 16.55 21.67
CA LEU A 313 31.58 17.76 21.46
C LEU A 313 30.97 19.00 22.15
N ARG A 314 29.64 19.03 22.27
CA ARG A 314 28.90 20.12 22.94
C ARG A 314 28.47 19.76 24.36
N PHE A 315 29.16 18.82 25.01
CA PHE A 315 28.76 18.26 26.31
C PHE A 315 28.45 19.33 27.37
N ARG A 316 29.23 20.41 27.46
CA ARG A 316 28.98 21.47 28.46
C ARG A 316 27.64 22.16 28.22
N ASP A 317 27.35 22.55 26.98
CA ASP A 317 26.09 23.20 26.61
C ASP A 317 24.91 22.23 26.82
N VAL A 318 25.08 20.97 26.42
CA VAL A 318 24.07 19.92 26.59
C VAL A 318 23.79 19.68 28.06
N ARG A 319 24.81 19.51 28.91
CA ARG A 319 24.66 19.29 30.35
C ARG A 319 23.94 20.43 31.05
N LEU A 320 24.28 21.68 30.73
CA LEU A 320 23.61 22.85 31.30
C LEU A 320 22.13 22.91 30.92
N ASN A 321 21.80 22.57 29.67
CA ASN A 321 20.42 22.58 29.21
C ASN A 321 19.62 21.34 29.65
N MET A 322 20.25 20.17 29.81
CA MET A 322 19.64 18.98 30.40
C MET A 322 19.29 19.20 31.87
N ARG A 323 20.09 19.95 32.63
CA ARG A 323 19.70 20.36 34.00
C ARG A 323 18.40 21.16 34.00
N ARG A 324 18.23 22.09 33.05
CA ARG A 324 16.98 22.85 32.88
C ARG A 324 15.80 21.96 32.48
N LEU A 325 16.03 20.96 31.63
CA LEU A 325 15.01 19.95 31.29
C LEU A 325 14.60 19.16 32.54
N SER A 326 15.57 18.69 33.33
CA SER A 326 15.32 17.90 34.54
C SER A 326 14.55 18.66 35.62
N GLN A 327 14.75 19.98 35.72
CA GLN A 327 14.02 20.82 36.66
C GLN A 327 12.51 20.84 36.39
N TYR A 328 12.11 20.69 35.12
CA TYR A 328 10.72 20.72 34.67
C TYR A 328 10.31 19.42 33.97
N TRP A 329 10.89 18.30 34.39
CA TRP A 329 10.69 17.01 33.73
C TRP A 329 9.21 16.60 33.68
N TRP A 330 8.43 16.95 34.71
CA TRP A 330 6.99 16.66 34.81
C TRP A 330 6.15 17.34 33.73
N ALA A 331 6.59 18.50 33.20
CA ALA A 331 5.85 19.24 32.20
C ALA A 331 5.88 18.53 30.84
N TRP A 332 6.93 17.75 30.55
CA TRP A 332 7.08 17.03 29.29
C TRP A 332 6.04 15.91 29.08
N PRO A 333 5.87 14.93 29.99
CA PRO A 333 4.82 13.91 29.87
C PRO A 333 3.42 14.51 29.99
N LEU A 334 3.22 15.55 30.81
CA LEU A 334 1.94 16.25 30.89
C LEU A 334 1.54 16.85 29.52
N LEU A 335 2.47 17.54 28.85
CA LEU A 335 2.23 18.10 27.53
C LEU A 335 1.96 17.02 26.48
N PHE A 336 2.65 15.88 26.55
CA PHE A 336 2.38 14.74 25.69
C PHE A 336 0.95 14.24 25.86
N VAL A 337 0.51 14.02 27.11
CA VAL A 337 -0.85 13.57 27.43
C VAL A 337 -1.89 14.59 26.98
N ILE A 338 -1.64 15.89 27.15
CA ILE A 338 -2.55 16.95 26.68
C ILE A 338 -2.72 16.90 25.16
N VAL A 339 -1.62 16.79 24.41
CA VAL A 339 -1.69 16.69 22.94
C VAL A 339 -2.43 15.41 22.51
N PHE A 340 -2.17 14.29 23.19
CA PHE A 340 -2.89 13.05 22.97
C PHE A 340 -4.40 13.22 23.21
N VAL A 341 -4.80 13.86 24.31
CA VAL A 341 -6.21 14.13 24.62
C VAL A 341 -6.87 14.99 23.55
N PHE A 342 -6.18 15.98 22.97
CA PHE A 342 -6.75 16.76 21.87
C PHE A 342 -6.96 15.94 20.60
N PHE A 343 -6.05 15.04 20.25
CA PHE A 343 -6.26 14.12 19.13
C PHE A 343 -7.35 13.08 19.43
N PHE A 344 -7.43 12.61 20.67
CA PHE A 344 -8.50 11.72 21.12
C PHE A 344 -9.88 12.37 21.01
N LEU A 345 -10.03 13.60 21.54
CA LEU A 345 -11.27 14.38 21.45
C LEU A 345 -11.63 14.71 19.99
N SER A 346 -10.63 15.03 19.18
CA SER A 346 -10.84 15.25 17.75
C SER A 346 -11.35 13.99 17.03
N THR A 347 -10.84 12.81 17.39
CA THR A 347 -11.36 11.51 16.90
C THR A 347 -12.84 11.34 17.25
N LEU A 348 -13.24 11.64 18.49
CA LEU A 348 -14.65 11.55 18.89
C LEU A 348 -15.53 12.51 18.08
N ILE A 349 -15.09 13.74 17.86
CA ILE A 349 -15.85 14.71 17.05
C ILE A 349 -16.00 14.23 15.60
N VAL A 350 -14.97 13.60 15.04
CA VAL A 350 -15.04 12.99 13.70
C VAL A 350 -16.05 11.84 13.67
N GLU A 351 -16.03 10.94 14.67
CA GLU A 351 -17.00 9.84 14.79
C GLU A 351 -18.44 10.37 14.90
N GLU A 352 -18.68 11.36 15.76
CA GLU A 352 -20.00 11.99 15.90
C GLU A 352 -20.45 12.68 14.60
N THR A 353 -19.52 13.28 13.85
CA THR A 353 -19.85 13.88 12.55
C THR A 353 -20.30 12.82 11.53
N LEU A 354 -19.69 11.64 11.54
CA LEU A 354 -20.09 10.53 10.68
C LEU A 354 -21.46 9.97 11.08
N LEU A 355 -21.75 9.90 12.38
CA LEU A 355 -23.06 9.50 12.89
C LEU A 355 -24.16 10.51 12.51
N LEU A 356 -23.88 11.81 12.65
CA LEU A 356 -24.82 12.88 12.26
C LEU A 356 -25.10 12.91 10.75
N ALA A 357 -24.16 12.46 9.93
CA ALA A 357 -24.32 12.38 8.49
C ALA A 357 -25.09 11.13 8.02
N ASP A 358 -25.39 10.18 8.92
CA ASP A 358 -25.97 8.86 8.61
C ASP A 358 -25.24 8.13 7.45
N PHE A 359 -23.93 8.36 7.35
CA PHE A 359 -23.10 7.83 6.28
C PHE A 359 -21.69 7.49 6.83
N PRO A 360 -21.53 6.33 7.49
CA PRO A 360 -20.31 5.96 8.21
C PRO A 360 -19.04 5.95 7.33
N ASP A 361 -19.16 5.63 6.05
CA ASP A 361 -18.03 5.49 5.11
C ASP A 361 -17.84 6.68 4.16
N ILE A 362 -18.53 7.80 4.39
CA ILE A 362 -18.38 9.02 3.57
C ILE A 362 -16.93 9.53 3.48
N TRP A 363 -16.11 9.25 4.50
CA TRP A 363 -14.69 9.60 4.55
C TRP A 363 -13.86 8.90 3.47
N VAL A 364 -14.32 7.76 2.93
CA VAL A 364 -13.65 7.04 1.82
C VAL A 364 -13.63 7.88 0.55
N HIS A 365 -14.67 8.71 0.35
CA HIS A 365 -14.79 9.57 -0.84
C HIS A 365 -13.99 10.88 -0.71
N ALA A 366 -13.73 11.36 0.51
CA ALA A 366 -12.99 12.59 0.77
C ALA A 366 -12.00 12.48 1.95
N PRO A 367 -11.04 11.53 1.92
CA PRO A 367 -10.18 11.22 3.06
C PRO A 367 -9.33 12.42 3.51
N GLY A 368 -8.86 13.23 2.54
CA GLY A 368 -8.07 14.41 2.82
C GLY A 368 -8.83 15.46 3.65
N THR A 369 -10.13 15.62 3.41
CA THR A 369 -10.94 16.58 4.16
C THR A 369 -11.15 16.12 5.59
N PHE A 370 -11.42 14.84 5.82
CA PHE A 370 -11.57 14.28 7.16
C PHE A 370 -10.27 14.36 7.97
N VAL A 371 -9.12 14.09 7.33
CA VAL A 371 -7.81 14.23 7.98
C VAL A 371 -7.53 15.69 8.34
N PHE A 372 -7.80 16.61 7.41
CA PHE A 372 -7.67 18.04 7.65
C PHE A 372 -8.58 18.50 8.80
N PHE A 373 -9.85 18.08 8.80
CA PHE A 373 -10.83 18.39 9.83
C PHE A 373 -10.34 17.92 11.21
N LYS A 374 -9.84 16.69 11.32
CA LYS A 374 -9.27 16.14 12.55
C LYS A 374 -8.09 16.99 13.08
N ILE A 375 -7.17 17.39 12.21
CA ILE A 375 -6.01 18.21 12.59
C ILE A 375 -6.45 19.61 13.03
N VAL A 376 -7.38 20.23 12.29
CA VAL A 376 -7.90 21.57 12.60
C VAL A 376 -8.65 21.57 13.93
N ILE A 377 -9.52 20.59 14.19
CA ILE A 377 -10.21 20.47 15.49
C ILE A 377 -9.20 20.31 16.63
N ALA A 378 -8.21 19.42 16.50
CA ALA A 378 -7.19 19.24 17.53
C ALA A 378 -6.43 20.55 17.82
N ALA A 379 -6.09 21.32 16.77
CA ALA A 379 -5.48 22.63 16.90
C ALA A 379 -6.41 23.66 17.55
N THR A 380 -7.70 23.69 17.16
CA THR A 380 -8.72 24.55 17.75
C THR A 380 -8.90 24.26 19.24
N LEU A 381 -9.04 22.99 19.63
CA LEU A 381 -9.13 22.57 21.03
C LEU A 381 -7.89 23.00 21.81
N SER A 382 -6.70 22.81 21.23
CA SER A 382 -5.44 23.21 21.86
C SER A 382 -5.34 24.71 22.10
N LEU A 383 -5.74 25.54 21.14
CA LEU A 383 -5.68 27.00 21.30
C LEU A 383 -6.75 27.52 22.26
N ASN A 384 -7.98 26.99 22.20
CA ASN A 384 -9.03 27.35 23.16
C ASN A 384 -8.61 26.98 24.59
N PHE A 385 -8.00 25.81 24.79
CA PHE A 385 -7.47 25.41 26.09
C PHE A 385 -6.43 26.43 26.62
N ILE A 386 -5.53 26.92 25.77
CA ILE A 386 -4.55 27.95 26.13
C ILE A 386 -5.23 29.26 26.56
N LEU A 387 -6.26 29.71 25.83
CA LEU A 387 -7.01 30.92 26.15
C LEU A 387 -7.77 30.79 27.49
N ILE A 388 -8.45 29.66 27.72
CA ILE A 388 -9.29 29.43 28.90
C ILE A 388 -8.42 29.30 30.16
N THR A 389 -7.35 28.51 30.09
CA THR A 389 -6.51 28.23 31.27
C THR A 389 -5.59 29.38 31.66
N ARG A 390 -5.58 30.49 30.89
CA ARG A 390 -4.61 31.61 31.03
C ARG A 390 -3.15 31.14 31.11
N GLY A 391 -2.88 29.94 30.57
CA GLY A 391 -1.62 29.21 30.64
C GLY A 391 -1.47 28.36 31.90
N LEU A 392 -1.26 27.05 31.72
CA LEU A 392 -0.72 26.16 32.76
C LEU A 392 0.63 26.70 33.30
N PRO A 393 1.05 26.33 34.52
CA PRO A 393 2.36 26.69 35.10
C PRO A 393 3.52 25.98 34.38
N LEU A 394 3.58 26.15 33.06
CA LEU A 394 4.57 25.55 32.19
C LEU A 394 5.84 26.40 32.19
N PRO A 395 7.00 25.78 31.93
CA PRO A 395 8.25 26.49 31.81
C PRO A 395 8.13 27.53 30.70
N ARG A 396 8.46 28.80 30.97
CA ARG A 396 8.46 29.86 29.93
C ARG A 396 9.80 29.98 29.21
N SER A 397 10.73 29.06 29.49
CA SER A 397 12.06 29.08 28.88
C SER A 397 12.02 28.44 27.48
N PRO A 398 12.50 29.12 26.43
CA PRO A 398 12.53 28.52 25.08
C PRO A 398 13.51 27.33 25.01
N HIS A 399 14.52 27.30 25.89
CA HIS A 399 15.48 26.21 25.95
C HIS A 399 14.86 24.88 26.38
N PHE A 400 13.93 24.88 27.35
CA PHE A 400 13.23 23.66 27.77
C PHE A 400 12.58 22.95 26.57
N TYR A 401 11.73 23.66 25.82
CA TYR A 401 11.01 23.10 24.69
C TYR A 401 11.91 22.68 23.52
N SER A 402 12.98 23.44 23.24
CA SER A 402 13.93 23.08 22.16
C SER A 402 14.61 21.73 22.42
N TYR A 403 15.05 21.52 23.66
CA TYR A 403 15.71 20.27 24.04
C TYR A 403 14.71 19.13 24.23
N ALA A 404 13.52 19.42 24.77
CA ALA A 404 12.44 18.44 24.82
C ALA A 404 12.05 17.96 23.41
N ALA A 405 12.04 18.84 22.40
CA ALA A 405 11.78 18.48 21.01
C ALA A 405 12.81 17.47 20.46
N ILE A 406 14.10 17.68 20.72
CA ILE A 406 15.17 16.74 20.31
C ILE A 406 15.03 15.40 21.04
N VAL A 407 14.82 15.42 22.36
CA VAL A 407 14.68 14.19 23.15
C VAL A 407 13.46 13.40 22.67
N THR A 408 12.34 14.09 22.44
CA THR A 408 11.11 13.47 21.93
C THR A 408 11.31 12.93 20.53
N SER A 409 11.97 13.63 19.61
CA SER A 409 12.23 13.11 18.27
C SER A 409 13.17 11.89 18.29
N GLY A 410 14.15 11.87 19.19
CA GLY A 410 15.00 10.70 19.45
C GLY A 410 14.20 9.49 19.95
N LEU A 411 13.33 9.69 20.94
CA LEU A 411 12.45 8.63 21.45
C LEU A 411 11.44 8.15 20.40
N ALA A 412 10.84 9.07 19.64
CA ALA A 412 9.95 8.73 18.54
C ALA A 412 10.67 7.90 17.47
N SER A 413 11.92 8.26 17.13
CA SER A 413 12.76 7.46 16.24
C SER A 413 13.01 6.06 16.77
N LEU A 414 13.28 5.88 18.07
CA LEU A 414 13.44 4.54 18.66
C LEU A 414 12.16 3.71 18.56
N VAL A 415 10.99 4.33 18.79
CA VAL A 415 9.69 3.67 18.62
C VAL A 415 9.48 3.26 17.16
N PHE A 416 9.76 4.16 16.20
CA PHE A 416 9.64 3.83 14.78
C PHE A 416 10.64 2.76 14.34
N THR A 417 11.87 2.76 14.85
CA THR A 417 12.84 1.68 14.60
C THR A 417 12.36 0.34 15.11
N ALA A 418 11.71 0.31 16.28
CA ALA A 418 11.14 -0.91 16.84
C ALA A 418 9.94 -1.43 16.03
N MET A 419 9.19 -0.54 15.36
CA MET A 419 8.08 -0.91 14.48
C MET A 419 8.59 -1.40 13.11
N ASP A 420 9.32 -0.55 12.40
CA ASP A 420 9.93 -0.85 11.11
C ASP A 420 11.08 0.12 10.86
N ILE A 421 12.28 -0.43 10.69
CA ILE A 421 13.48 0.36 10.49
C ILE A 421 13.37 1.33 9.31
N THR A 422 12.68 0.98 8.23
CA THR A 422 12.54 1.82 7.02
C THR A 422 11.77 3.12 7.27
N ILE A 423 10.85 3.14 8.24
CA ILE A 423 10.12 4.36 8.65
C ILE A 423 11.04 5.31 9.42
N THR A 424 12.08 4.76 10.05
CA THR A 424 13.06 5.54 10.81
C THR A 424 13.74 6.59 9.95
N ALA A 425 13.89 6.37 8.63
CA ALA A 425 14.43 7.36 7.71
C ALA A 425 13.70 8.72 7.80
N TYR A 426 12.37 8.70 7.92
CA TYR A 426 11.56 9.91 8.07
C TYR A 426 11.81 10.59 9.42
N SER A 427 11.93 9.81 10.49
CA SER A 427 12.20 10.33 11.83
C SER A 427 13.62 10.88 12.00
N LEU A 428 14.61 10.29 11.32
CA LEU A 428 16.01 10.73 11.29
C LEU A 428 16.10 12.15 10.71
N TRP A 429 15.36 12.41 9.63
CA TRP A 429 15.26 13.75 9.05
C TRP A 429 14.73 14.76 10.07
N THR A 430 13.67 14.40 10.81
CA THR A 430 13.12 15.25 11.87
C THR A 430 14.16 15.49 12.97
N ILE A 431 14.91 14.48 13.41
CA ILE A 431 15.97 14.63 14.43
C ILE A 431 17.06 15.60 13.96
N ILE A 432 17.59 15.42 12.75
CA ILE A 432 18.63 16.28 12.19
C ILE A 432 18.16 17.73 12.18
N ASN A 433 16.94 17.97 11.71
CA ASN A 433 16.37 19.32 11.67
C ASN A 433 16.11 19.89 13.07
N MET A 434 15.67 19.10 14.04
CA MET A 434 15.50 19.54 15.43
C MET A 434 16.84 19.87 16.11
N MET A 435 17.91 19.15 15.74
CA MET A 435 19.25 19.45 16.21
C MET A 435 19.77 20.77 15.62
N LEU A 436 19.60 20.97 14.31
CA LEU A 436 19.97 22.22 13.62
C LEU A 436 19.13 23.42 14.10
N PHE A 437 17.85 23.20 14.40
CA PHE A 437 16.96 24.16 15.05
C PHE A 437 17.53 24.63 16.39
N THR A 438 17.97 23.69 17.23
CA THR A 438 18.51 24.01 18.57
C THR A 438 19.90 24.64 18.49
N ALA A 439 20.72 24.25 17.51
CA ALA A 439 22.05 24.83 17.30
C ALA A 439 22.00 26.26 16.74
N SER A 440 20.95 26.60 15.99
CA SER A 440 20.78 27.90 15.34
C SER A 440 20.48 29.02 16.33
N ARG A 441 21.20 30.15 16.20
CA ARG A 441 20.93 31.37 16.98
C ARG A 441 19.95 32.33 16.30
N ASN A 442 19.92 32.33 14.96
CA ASN A 442 19.06 33.21 14.17
C ASN A 442 17.64 32.65 14.06
N ILE A 443 16.63 33.47 14.35
CA ILE A 443 15.22 33.11 14.29
C ILE A 443 14.78 32.64 12.90
N ARG A 444 15.30 33.25 11.82
CA ARG A 444 14.96 32.85 10.45
C ARG A 444 15.45 31.42 10.15
N ARG A 445 16.66 31.09 10.61
CA ARG A 445 17.22 29.72 10.47
C ARG A 445 16.45 28.72 11.32
N LYS A 446 16.03 29.10 12.53
CA LYS A 446 15.14 28.28 13.36
C LYS A 446 13.82 27.98 12.66
N THR A 447 13.13 29.01 12.17
CA THR A 447 11.88 28.80 11.43
C THR A 447 12.10 27.94 10.19
N PHE A 448 13.19 28.14 9.45
CA PHE A 448 13.53 27.31 8.30
C PHE A 448 13.69 25.83 8.67
N PHE A 449 14.48 25.49 9.70
CA PHE A 449 14.65 24.10 10.14
C PHE A 449 13.37 23.50 10.74
N LEU A 450 12.54 24.31 11.40
CA LEU A 450 11.21 23.86 11.84
C LEU A 450 10.34 23.47 10.64
N LEU A 451 10.26 24.30 9.61
CA LEU A 451 9.50 23.99 8.39
C LEU A 451 10.06 22.74 7.71
N LEU A 452 11.39 22.61 7.62
CA LEU A 452 12.03 21.46 7.02
C LEU A 452 11.75 20.16 7.79
N SER A 453 11.57 20.23 9.11
CA SER A 453 11.23 19.08 9.95
C SER A 453 9.82 18.52 9.69
N ILE A 454 8.90 19.33 9.17
CA ILE A 454 7.51 18.94 8.86
C ILE A 454 7.41 18.19 7.53
N VAL A 455 8.35 18.44 6.61
CA VAL A 455 8.29 17.95 5.22
C VAL A 455 8.06 16.43 5.10
N PRO A 456 8.78 15.55 5.83
CA PRO A 456 8.56 14.10 5.69
C PRO A 456 7.17 13.67 6.15
N SER A 457 6.69 14.19 7.27
CA SER A 457 5.35 13.88 7.79
C SER A 457 4.26 14.37 6.86
N PHE A 458 4.43 15.56 6.28
CA PHE A 458 3.48 16.11 5.31
C PHE A 458 3.47 15.33 3.99
N MET A 459 4.64 15.00 3.45
CA MET A 459 4.74 14.19 2.22
C MET A 459 4.18 12.77 2.43
N GLY A 460 4.49 12.14 3.57
CA GLY A 460 3.91 10.85 3.94
C GLY A 460 2.39 10.89 4.01
N LEU A 461 1.83 11.92 4.66
CA LEU A 461 0.39 12.13 4.73
C LEU A 461 -0.25 12.34 3.35
N LEU A 462 0.38 13.14 2.48
CA LEU A 462 -0.10 13.36 1.11
C LEU A 462 -0.12 12.08 0.28
N VAL A 463 0.91 11.23 0.41
CA VAL A 463 0.95 9.93 -0.28
C VAL A 463 -0.15 9.02 0.27
N ILE A 464 -0.36 9.00 1.59
CA ILE A 464 -1.41 8.18 2.21
C ILE A 464 -2.80 8.61 1.72
N ILE A 465 -3.08 9.92 1.67
CA ILE A 465 -4.39 10.47 1.26
C ILE A 465 -4.70 10.24 -0.22
N ARG A 466 -3.69 10.30 -1.09
CA ARG A 466 -3.88 10.17 -2.55
C ARG A 466 -4.05 8.73 -3.02
N GLU A 467 -3.73 7.78 -2.17
CA GLU A 467 -3.64 6.36 -2.52
C GLU A 467 -4.70 5.55 -1.77
N PRO A 468 -5.05 4.36 -2.27
CA PRO A 468 -6.13 3.54 -1.70
C PRO A 468 -5.70 2.82 -0.40
N TYR A 469 -5.08 3.52 0.55
CA TYR A 469 -4.73 2.99 1.88
C TYR A 469 -5.86 3.26 2.88
N SER A 470 -7.09 2.86 2.53
CA SER A 470 -8.30 3.12 3.33
C SER A 470 -8.15 2.62 4.77
N THR A 471 -7.52 1.46 4.99
CA THR A 471 -7.26 0.91 6.33
C THR A 471 -6.32 1.79 7.17
N VAL A 472 -5.27 2.34 6.55
CA VAL A 472 -4.35 3.28 7.23
C VAL A 472 -5.08 4.57 7.59
N ILE A 473 -5.87 5.09 6.66
CA ILE A 473 -6.65 6.32 6.85
C ILE A 473 -7.72 6.10 7.93
N LYS A 474 -8.44 4.98 7.90
CA LYS A 474 -9.41 4.56 8.92
C LYS A 474 -8.77 4.50 10.29
N SER A 475 -7.58 3.89 10.40
CA SER A 475 -6.83 3.86 11.65
C SER A 475 -6.43 5.26 12.12
N LEU A 476 -5.90 6.11 11.24
CA LEU A 476 -5.54 7.49 11.58
C LEU A 476 -6.74 8.37 11.94
N LEU A 477 -7.90 8.15 11.34
CA LEU A 477 -9.12 8.94 11.54
C LEU A 477 -9.93 8.46 12.74
N LEU A 478 -10.23 7.17 12.81
CA LEU A 478 -11.23 6.58 13.70
C LEU A 478 -10.63 5.75 14.84
N SER A 479 -9.33 5.41 14.81
CA SER A 479 -8.72 4.77 15.99
C SER A 479 -8.52 5.79 17.11
N ARG A 480 -9.36 5.67 18.15
CA ARG A 480 -9.32 6.53 19.34
C ARG A 480 -7.96 6.56 20.01
N ILE A 481 -7.31 5.40 20.17
CA ILE A 481 -6.06 5.26 20.94
C ILE A 481 -4.84 5.19 20.00
N SER A 482 -4.74 4.16 19.16
CA SER A 482 -3.52 3.91 18.38
C SER A 482 -3.26 5.02 17.35
N GLY A 483 -4.30 5.44 16.61
CA GLY A 483 -4.19 6.53 15.64
C GLY A 483 -3.82 7.86 16.30
N SER A 484 -4.49 8.21 17.41
CA SER A 484 -4.18 9.43 18.18
C SER A 484 -2.77 9.40 18.75
N LEU A 485 -2.27 8.25 19.22
CA LEU A 485 -0.90 8.10 19.74
C LEU A 485 0.14 8.28 18.64
N VAL A 486 -0.06 7.68 17.47
CA VAL A 486 0.83 7.84 16.31
C VAL A 486 0.89 9.31 15.87
N LEU A 487 -0.26 9.98 15.74
CA LEU A 487 -0.33 11.41 15.42
C LEU A 487 0.37 12.27 16.47
N THR A 488 0.17 11.95 17.75
CA THR A 488 0.85 12.64 18.86
C THR A 488 2.36 12.46 18.76
N LEU A 489 2.85 11.23 18.55
CA LEU A 489 4.28 10.94 18.46
C LEU A 489 4.95 11.67 17.29
N LEU A 490 4.27 11.76 16.15
CA LEU A 490 4.75 12.47 14.96
C LEU A 490 4.79 13.99 15.16
N ILE A 491 3.73 14.57 15.74
CA ILE A 491 3.52 16.02 15.78
C ILE A 491 4.11 16.66 17.04
N PHE A 492 4.20 15.93 18.15
CA PHE A 492 4.64 16.48 19.43
C PHE A 492 6.04 17.13 19.42
N PRO A 493 7.08 16.54 18.79
CA PRO A 493 8.38 17.23 18.64
C PRO A 493 8.25 18.60 17.93
N ILE A 494 7.35 18.68 16.95
CA ILE A 494 7.10 19.90 16.16
C ILE A 494 6.37 20.93 17.00
N ILE A 495 5.37 20.52 17.80
CA ILE A 495 4.68 21.40 18.76
C ILE A 495 5.68 21.97 19.79
N LEU A 496 6.57 21.14 20.33
CA LEU A 496 7.63 21.59 21.24
C LEU A 496 8.58 22.60 20.57
N ALA A 497 9.00 22.35 19.33
CA ALA A 497 9.85 23.29 18.61
C ALA A 497 9.11 24.60 18.26
N PHE A 498 7.82 24.55 17.92
CA PHE A 498 6.98 25.73 17.67
C PHE A 498 6.78 26.56 18.95
N THR A 499 6.47 25.92 20.07
CA THR A 499 6.34 26.59 21.37
C THR A 499 7.66 27.23 21.81
N SER A 500 8.81 26.59 21.59
CA SER A 500 10.13 27.22 21.79
C SER A 500 10.26 28.54 21.02
N LEU A 501 9.86 28.56 19.76
CA LEU A 501 9.92 29.73 18.88
C LEU A 501 9.05 30.88 19.40
N SER A 502 7.87 30.54 19.94
CA SER A 502 6.92 31.49 20.53
C SER A 502 7.51 32.20 21.77
N TYR A 503 8.15 31.44 22.67
CA TYR A 503 8.82 31.97 23.87
C TYR A 503 10.13 32.68 23.56
N TRP A 504 10.83 32.31 22.47
CA TRP A 504 12.03 33.02 22.03
C TRP A 504 11.72 34.46 21.64
N ARG A 505 10.61 34.69 20.90
CA ARG A 505 10.13 36.04 20.58
C ARG A 505 9.80 36.83 21.84
N LEU A 506 9.07 36.25 22.79
CA LEU A 506 8.73 36.91 24.07
C LEU A 506 9.94 37.34 24.90
N HIS A 507 11.03 36.56 24.84
CA HIS A 507 12.23 36.83 25.64
C HIS A 507 13.13 37.92 25.04
N TYR A 508 13.20 38.02 23.70
CA TYR A 508 14.11 38.93 23.00
C TYR A 508 13.41 40.13 22.36
N ASP A 509 12.21 39.95 21.82
CA ASP A 509 11.37 41.01 21.27
C ASP A 509 10.25 41.30 22.29
N ARG A 510 10.33 42.42 23.02
CA ARG A 510 9.32 42.89 24.00
C ARG A 510 7.96 43.25 23.36
N THR A 511 7.46 42.42 22.47
CA THR A 511 6.17 42.57 21.80
C THR A 511 5.08 41.99 22.69
N ARG A 512 4.03 42.78 22.95
CA ARG A 512 2.87 42.33 23.71
C ARG A 512 2.16 41.23 22.91
N TYR A 513 2.19 40.00 23.43
CA TYR A 513 1.20 38.99 23.04
C TYR A 513 -0.17 39.48 23.50
N SER A 514 -1.06 39.77 22.56
CA SER A 514 -2.50 39.75 22.88
C SER A 514 -3.40 39.47 21.68
N VAL A 515 -2.98 39.74 20.43
CA VAL A 515 -3.89 39.60 19.27
C VAL A 515 -3.65 38.33 18.45
N LEU A 516 -2.42 37.83 18.34
CA LEU A 516 -2.12 36.69 17.45
C LEU A 516 -2.82 35.39 17.89
N THR A 517 -2.80 35.06 19.19
CA THR A 517 -3.43 33.82 19.70
C THR A 517 -4.95 33.87 19.57
N PRO A 518 -5.65 34.95 19.96
CA PRO A 518 -7.08 35.06 19.68
C PRO A 518 -7.41 35.05 18.19
N ALA A 519 -6.64 35.73 17.34
CA ALA A 519 -6.84 35.71 15.89
C ALA A 519 -6.67 34.31 15.30
N ALA A 520 -5.59 33.60 15.67
CA ALA A 520 -5.36 32.22 15.23
C ALA A 520 -6.46 31.27 15.71
N THR A 521 -6.93 31.45 16.95
CA THR A 521 -8.05 30.67 17.50
C THR A 521 -9.32 30.93 16.72
N PHE A 522 -9.66 32.20 16.45
CA PHE A 522 -10.80 32.56 15.63
C PHE A 522 -10.72 31.95 14.23
N THR A 523 -9.57 32.04 13.56
CA THR A 523 -9.40 31.48 12.21
C THR A 523 -9.52 29.95 12.19
N LEU A 524 -8.97 29.25 13.18
CA LEU A 524 -9.04 27.80 13.24
C LEU A 524 -10.43 27.31 13.66
N SER A 525 -11.09 27.99 14.60
CA SER A 525 -12.49 27.73 14.95
C SER A 525 -13.41 27.93 13.74
N LEU A 526 -13.25 29.04 13.00
CA LEU A 526 -14.01 29.29 11.78
C LEU A 526 -13.72 28.21 10.72
N SER A 527 -12.45 27.81 10.56
CA SER A 527 -12.07 26.73 9.64
C SER A 527 -12.70 25.39 10.04
N SER A 528 -12.74 25.04 11.33
CA SER A 528 -13.42 23.82 11.80
C SER A 528 -14.93 23.86 11.55
N ILE A 529 -15.58 25.02 11.71
CA ILE A 529 -17.02 25.16 11.47
C ILE A 529 -17.33 25.04 9.97
N ILE A 530 -16.54 25.72 9.12
CA ILE A 530 -16.69 25.65 7.66
C ILE A 530 -16.50 24.21 7.17
N THR A 531 -15.47 23.53 7.65
CA THR A 531 -15.20 22.14 7.27
C THR A 531 -16.25 21.17 7.78
N LEU A 532 -16.76 21.35 9.01
CA LEU A 532 -17.90 20.58 9.52
C LEU A 532 -19.13 20.75 8.62
N PHE A 533 -19.50 21.98 8.28
CA PHE A 533 -20.64 22.24 7.41
C PHE A 533 -20.45 21.64 6.01
N TRP A 534 -19.23 21.72 5.47
CA TRP A 534 -18.88 21.11 4.20
C TRP A 534 -19.00 19.57 4.24
N ILE A 535 -18.55 18.93 5.31
CA ILE A 535 -18.66 17.47 5.50
C ILE A 535 -20.14 17.05 5.58
N LEU A 536 -20.95 17.76 6.37
CA LEU A 536 -22.38 17.46 6.51
C LEU A 536 -23.18 17.71 5.21
N SER A 537 -22.65 18.52 4.30
CA SER A 537 -23.26 18.81 3.00
C SER A 537 -22.65 17.98 1.86
N LEU A 538 -21.69 17.10 2.15
CA LEU A 538 -20.98 16.33 1.14
C LEU A 538 -21.90 15.21 0.63
N ASN A 539 -22.25 15.24 -0.65
CA ASN A 539 -22.90 14.12 -1.32
C ASN A 539 -21.98 13.59 -2.43
N PRO A 540 -21.39 12.39 -2.28
CA PRO A 540 -20.48 11.83 -3.29
C PRO A 540 -21.21 11.30 -4.54
N TYR A 541 -22.53 11.14 -4.47
CA TYR A 541 -23.35 10.60 -5.55
C TYR A 541 -24.15 11.69 -6.27
N SER A 542 -24.27 11.56 -7.59
CA SER A 542 -25.01 12.49 -8.45
C SER A 542 -25.57 11.76 -9.66
N GLU A 543 -26.41 12.40 -10.48
CA GLU A 543 -26.88 11.80 -11.74
C GLU A 543 -25.73 11.34 -12.66
N LYS A 544 -24.56 12.01 -12.59
CA LYS A 544 -23.36 11.63 -13.37
C LYS A 544 -22.54 10.51 -12.73
N ASN A 545 -22.71 10.28 -11.43
CA ASN A 545 -22.01 9.25 -10.68
C ASN A 545 -23.02 8.61 -9.71
N PRO A 546 -23.91 7.73 -10.21
CA PRO A 546 -25.01 7.19 -9.43
C PRO A 546 -24.48 6.31 -8.29
N GLN A 547 -25.25 6.25 -7.22
CA GLN A 547 -24.99 5.37 -6.09
C GLN A 547 -25.17 3.91 -6.52
N PRO A 548 -24.15 3.05 -6.35
CA PRO A 548 -24.28 1.65 -6.71
C PRO A 548 -25.19 0.94 -5.69
N LEU A 549 -26.19 0.21 -6.18
CA LEU A 549 -27.07 -0.63 -5.37
C LEU A 549 -26.76 -2.09 -5.68
N LYS A 550 -26.48 -2.90 -4.65
CA LYS A 550 -26.37 -4.36 -4.76
C LYS A 550 -27.64 -4.97 -4.21
N ILE A 551 -28.37 -5.67 -5.06
CA ILE A 551 -29.59 -6.41 -4.70
C ILE A 551 -29.26 -7.90 -4.76
N ILE A 552 -29.43 -8.59 -3.64
CA ILE A 552 -29.21 -10.04 -3.53
C ILE A 552 -30.57 -10.68 -3.26
N ASP A 553 -31.01 -11.55 -4.15
CA ASP A 553 -32.24 -12.33 -4.00
C ASP A 553 -31.85 -13.78 -3.68
N SER A 554 -32.04 -14.17 -2.43
CA SER A 554 -31.66 -15.47 -1.91
C SER A 554 -32.90 -16.34 -1.70
N ILE A 555 -32.99 -17.41 -2.48
CA ILE A 555 -34.13 -18.33 -2.49
C ILE A 555 -33.69 -19.65 -1.85
N ASN A 556 -34.21 -19.94 -0.66
CA ASN A 556 -34.00 -21.20 0.02
C ASN A 556 -35.03 -22.22 -0.46
N LEU A 557 -34.65 -23.10 -1.38
CA LEU A 557 -35.52 -24.14 -1.94
C LEU A 557 -35.93 -25.22 -0.94
N VAL A 558 -35.18 -25.40 0.17
CA VAL A 558 -35.46 -26.41 1.19
C VAL A 558 -36.54 -25.95 2.15
N PHE A 559 -36.51 -24.67 2.55
CA PHE A 559 -37.49 -24.07 3.47
C PHE A 559 -38.57 -23.23 2.76
N ASN A 560 -38.48 -23.09 1.43
CA ASN A 560 -39.36 -22.26 0.61
C ASN A 560 -39.43 -20.79 1.08
N GLU A 561 -38.28 -20.26 1.49
CA GLU A 561 -38.11 -18.87 1.93
C GLU A 561 -37.38 -18.06 0.86
N ARG A 562 -37.78 -16.81 0.65
CA ARG A 562 -37.10 -15.84 -0.22
C ARG A 562 -36.71 -14.64 0.61
N GLN A 563 -35.42 -14.30 0.62
CA GLN A 563 -34.88 -13.14 1.30
C GLN A 563 -34.22 -12.22 0.28
N LEU A 564 -34.66 -10.96 0.26
CA LEU A 564 -34.12 -9.94 -0.63
C LEU A 564 -33.34 -8.92 0.20
N GLU A 565 -32.03 -8.86 0.00
CA GLU A 565 -31.13 -7.94 0.67
C GLU A 565 -30.73 -6.83 -0.31
N ILE A 566 -30.98 -5.58 0.07
CA ILE A 566 -30.55 -4.41 -0.68
C ILE A 566 -29.47 -3.72 0.14
N SER A 567 -28.28 -3.63 -0.44
CA SER A 567 -27.14 -2.96 0.17
C SER A 567 -26.69 -1.79 -0.70
N SER A 568 -26.29 -0.73 -0.03
CA SER A 568 -25.83 0.51 -0.65
C SER A 568 -24.69 1.09 0.18
N PRO A 569 -23.65 1.67 -0.44
CA PRO A 569 -22.54 2.26 0.29
C PRO A 569 -22.94 3.52 1.08
N GLY A 570 -24.05 4.18 0.72
CA GLY A 570 -24.60 5.34 1.44
C GLY A 570 -26.08 5.15 1.75
N PRO A 571 -26.71 6.10 2.46
CA PRO A 571 -28.14 6.06 2.73
C PRO A 571 -28.93 6.01 1.41
N ILE A 572 -29.89 5.09 1.32
CA ILE A 572 -30.71 4.88 0.10
C ILE A 572 -31.74 6.02 -0.06
N GLY A 573 -32.13 6.63 1.06
CA GLY A 573 -33.17 7.65 1.09
C GLY A 573 -34.54 7.03 0.78
N ASN A 574 -35.48 7.87 0.34
CA ASN A 574 -36.82 7.39 -0.03
C ASN A 574 -36.76 6.71 -1.39
N ALA A 575 -36.82 5.38 -1.41
CA ALA A 575 -36.87 4.57 -2.62
C ALA A 575 -38.05 3.60 -2.60
N GLU A 576 -38.51 3.20 -3.79
CA GLU A 576 -39.58 2.21 -3.94
C GLU A 576 -39.03 1.02 -4.73
N LEU A 577 -39.13 -0.18 -4.15
CA LEU A 577 -38.81 -1.43 -4.83
C LEU A 577 -40.08 -2.00 -5.47
N PHE A 578 -40.05 -2.19 -6.79
CA PHE A 578 -41.11 -2.90 -7.50
C PHE A 578 -40.70 -4.35 -7.73
N LEU A 579 -41.43 -5.28 -7.12
CA LEU A 579 -41.16 -6.72 -7.22
C LEU A 579 -42.49 -7.47 -7.37
N ASP A 580 -42.61 -8.30 -8.41
CA ASP A 580 -43.77 -9.18 -8.67
C ASP A 580 -45.13 -8.45 -8.65
N GLY A 581 -45.15 -7.20 -9.14
CA GLY A 581 -46.36 -6.37 -9.19
C GLY A 581 -46.71 -5.64 -7.88
N ASN A 582 -45.91 -5.82 -6.82
CA ASN A 582 -46.04 -5.12 -5.55
C ASN A 582 -44.95 -4.05 -5.39
N THR A 583 -45.30 -2.97 -4.70
CA THR A 583 -44.38 -1.86 -4.37
C THR A 583 -44.04 -1.92 -2.89
N TYR A 584 -42.75 -1.98 -2.57
CA TYR A 584 -42.25 -1.96 -1.21
C TYR A 584 -41.51 -0.64 -0.97
N PRO A 585 -41.97 0.21 -0.05
CA PRO A 585 -41.22 1.40 0.33
C PRO A 585 -39.96 0.98 1.09
N LEU A 586 -38.81 1.48 0.63
CA LEU A 586 -37.55 1.42 1.35
C LEU A 586 -37.47 2.70 2.19
N GLU A 587 -38.02 2.66 3.40
CA GLU A 587 -37.78 3.69 4.41
C GLU A 587 -36.46 3.36 5.14
N ASN A 588 -35.62 4.37 5.33
CA ASN A 588 -34.37 4.26 6.10
C ASN A 588 -34.66 3.93 7.58
#